data_AF-A0A452Z4T6-F1
#
_entry.id   AF-A0A452Z4T6-F1
#
_cell.length_a   1.000
_cell.length_b   1.000
_cell.length_c   1.000
_cell.angle_alpha   90.00
_cell.angle_beta   90.00
_cell.angle_gamma   90.00
#
_symmetry.space_group_name_H-M   'P 1'
#
loop_
_entity.id
_entity.type
_entity.pdbx_description
1 polymer ?
#
loop_
_entity_poly.entity_id
_entity_poly.type
_entity_poly.pdbx_seq_one_letter_code
_entity_poly.pdbx_strand_id
1 'polypeptide(L)'
;DREPYGRDFDTHRPTGRFSNGRIPVDYLAEKLGLPFVPPYLEQSMRMGVGSVGLINIGGMIQGVNYASAAAGILSSSGSELGMHVSLTQQVQQVEDTYEQLALALGEAATVDLFKRSVFFVSIGSNDFIHYYLRNVSGVQMHYLPWEFNQLLVNAVRQEIKNLYNINVRKVVLMGLPPVGCAPHFLSDYGSQNGECIDYINNVVIEFNYGLRYMSSEFIRQYPDSMISYCDTFEGSVDILENRDRYGE
;
A
#
# COMPACT_ATOMS: atom_id res chain seq x y z
N ASP A 1 7.77 -9.15 -17.55
CA ASP A 1 8.91 -8.55 -16.85
C ASP A 1 10.22 -8.81 -17.56
N ARG A 2 11.17 -7.89 -17.38
CA ARG A 2 12.57 -7.96 -17.84
C ARG A 2 13.50 -7.77 -16.65
N GLU A 3 14.78 -8.09 -16.78
CA GLU A 3 15.78 -7.70 -15.77
C GLU A 3 15.69 -6.19 -15.48
N PRO A 4 15.82 -5.76 -14.21
CA PRO A 4 16.35 -6.50 -13.05
C PRO A 4 15.32 -7.21 -12.16
N TYR A 5 14.04 -7.27 -12.54
CA TYR A 5 12.98 -7.79 -11.65
C TYR A 5 13.19 -9.26 -11.25
N GLY A 6 13.13 -9.54 -9.95
CA GLY A 6 13.27 -10.89 -9.38
C GLY A 6 14.67 -11.52 -9.43
N ARG A 7 15.71 -10.76 -9.86
CA ARG A 7 17.11 -11.23 -9.89
C ARG A 7 17.60 -11.77 -8.54
N ASP A 8 17.29 -11.06 -7.47
CA ASP A 8 17.73 -11.31 -6.09
C ASP A 8 16.61 -11.95 -5.24
N PHE A 9 15.54 -12.42 -5.89
CA PHE A 9 14.50 -13.22 -5.25
C PHE A 9 14.95 -14.68 -5.14
N ASP A 10 14.43 -15.45 -4.17
CA ASP A 10 14.86 -16.83 -3.92
C ASP A 10 14.82 -17.74 -5.17
N THR A 11 13.84 -17.50 -6.05
CA THR A 11 13.66 -18.24 -7.30
C THR A 11 14.51 -17.73 -8.46
N HIS A 12 15.18 -16.59 -8.29
CA HIS A 12 15.93 -15.84 -9.32
C HIS A 12 15.09 -15.58 -10.58
N ARG A 13 13.77 -15.38 -10.40
CA ARG A 13 12.79 -15.15 -11.47
C ARG A 13 11.89 -13.97 -11.14
N PRO A 14 11.44 -13.20 -12.13
CA PRO A 14 10.45 -12.16 -11.92
C PRO A 14 9.16 -12.71 -11.28
N THR A 15 8.66 -12.01 -10.26
CA THR A 15 7.42 -12.37 -9.55
C THR A 15 6.31 -11.33 -9.75
N GLY A 16 6.47 -10.38 -10.68
CA GLY A 16 5.59 -9.20 -10.79
C GLY A 16 5.79 -8.15 -9.70
N ARG A 17 6.77 -8.31 -8.81
CA ARG A 17 7.14 -7.29 -7.81
C ARG A 17 8.00 -6.22 -8.48
N PHE A 18 7.77 -4.96 -8.13
CA PHE A 18 8.58 -3.82 -8.57
C PHE A 18 9.88 -3.72 -7.77
N SER A 19 10.63 -4.83 -7.74
CA SER A 19 11.90 -4.98 -7.06
C SER A 19 12.71 -6.10 -7.73
N ASN A 20 14.04 -6.03 -7.59
CA ASN A 20 14.92 -7.16 -7.88
C ASN A 20 14.74 -8.31 -6.90
N GLY A 21 14.15 -8.09 -5.72
CA GLY A 21 13.94 -9.13 -4.71
C GLY A 21 12.64 -8.98 -3.94
N ARG A 22 12.68 -9.37 -2.68
CA ARG A 22 11.56 -9.25 -1.73
C ARG A 22 11.22 -7.77 -1.47
N ILE A 23 9.95 -7.49 -1.20
CA ILE A 23 9.44 -6.18 -0.78
C ILE A 23 9.11 -6.19 0.73
N PRO A 24 8.90 -5.04 1.39
CA PRO A 24 8.73 -4.98 2.85
C PRO A 24 7.67 -5.94 3.44
N VAL A 25 6.54 -6.14 2.75
CA VAL A 25 5.49 -7.07 3.19
C VAL A 25 5.96 -8.54 3.19
N ASP A 26 6.90 -8.92 2.32
CA ASP A 26 7.43 -10.28 2.27
C ASP A 26 8.32 -10.56 3.48
N TYR A 27 9.15 -9.58 3.88
CA TYR A 27 9.95 -9.67 5.10
C TYR A 27 9.07 -9.68 6.35
N LEU A 28 7.98 -8.91 6.36
CA LEU A 28 7.00 -8.95 7.45
C LEU A 28 6.37 -10.34 7.58
N ALA A 29 5.92 -10.93 6.47
CA ALA A 29 5.36 -12.27 6.45
C ALA A 29 6.35 -13.31 7.00
N GLU A 30 7.62 -13.26 6.56
CA GLU A 30 8.69 -14.12 7.06
C GLU A 30 8.89 -13.97 8.58
N LYS A 31 8.96 -12.74 9.10
CA LYS A 31 9.11 -12.48 10.55
C LYS A 31 7.93 -12.99 11.38
N LEU A 32 6.74 -13.04 10.79
CA LEU A 32 5.53 -13.60 11.41
C LEU A 32 5.41 -15.12 11.22
N GLY A 33 6.35 -15.77 10.53
CA GLY A 33 6.27 -17.20 10.21
C GLY A 33 5.15 -17.54 9.22
N LEU A 34 4.69 -16.57 8.44
CA LEU A 34 3.65 -16.71 7.43
C LEU A 34 4.26 -17.07 6.07
N PRO A 35 3.52 -17.81 5.22
CA PRO A 35 3.93 -18.01 3.85
C PRO A 35 3.90 -16.68 3.09
N PHE A 36 4.55 -16.69 1.94
CA PHE A 36 4.46 -15.58 1.00
C PHE A 36 3.01 -15.36 0.56
N VAL A 37 2.59 -14.10 0.54
CA VAL A 37 1.19 -13.76 0.34
C VAL A 37 0.86 -13.69 -1.16
N PRO A 38 -0.01 -14.57 -1.69
CA PRO A 38 -0.35 -14.59 -3.11
C PRO A 38 -1.25 -13.41 -3.51
N PRO A 39 -1.11 -12.88 -4.75
CA PRO A 39 -1.93 -11.76 -5.21
C PRO A 39 -3.39 -12.17 -5.42
N TYR A 40 -4.34 -11.31 -5.03
CA TYR A 40 -5.79 -11.54 -5.13
C TYR A 40 -6.21 -11.90 -6.56
N LEU A 41 -5.74 -11.13 -7.55
CA LEU A 41 -6.11 -11.32 -8.95
C LEU A 41 -5.57 -12.61 -9.58
N GLU A 42 -4.47 -13.18 -9.07
CA GLU A 42 -4.03 -14.50 -9.53
C GLU A 42 -4.89 -15.61 -8.92
N GLN A 43 -5.32 -15.43 -7.67
CA GLN A 43 -6.26 -16.34 -7.02
C GLN A 43 -7.62 -16.35 -7.71
N SER A 44 -8.05 -15.23 -8.30
CA SER A 44 -9.27 -15.17 -9.11
C SER A 44 -9.09 -15.66 -10.56
N MET A 45 -7.92 -15.44 -11.18
CA MET A 45 -7.66 -15.78 -12.60
C MET A 45 -7.17 -17.22 -12.86
N ARG A 46 -6.67 -17.96 -11.87
CA ARG A 46 -6.28 -19.38 -12.04
C ARG A 46 -7.46 -20.31 -12.38
N MET A 47 -8.67 -19.79 -12.48
CA MET A 47 -9.86 -20.52 -12.87
C MET A 47 -10.34 -20.05 -14.24
N GLY A 48 -10.03 -20.83 -15.28
CA GLY A 48 -10.54 -20.60 -16.62
C GLY A 48 -12.07 -20.52 -16.66
N VAL A 49 -12.59 -19.89 -17.72
CA VAL A 49 -14.02 -19.74 -18.00
C VAL A 49 -14.69 -21.12 -17.98
N GLY A 50 -15.40 -21.45 -16.88
CA GLY A 50 -16.16 -22.70 -16.75
C GLY A 50 -16.09 -23.40 -15.39
N SER A 51 -15.16 -23.04 -14.50
CA SER A 51 -15.10 -23.61 -13.13
C SER A 51 -15.73 -22.67 -12.11
N VAL A 52 -17.07 -22.58 -12.12
CA VAL A 52 -17.81 -22.01 -10.99
C VAL A 52 -17.69 -23.00 -9.82
N GLY A 53 -16.98 -22.64 -8.75
CA GLY A 53 -17.36 -23.16 -7.44
C GLY A 53 -16.31 -23.60 -6.42
N LEU A 54 -14.98 -23.51 -6.66
CA LEU A 54 -14.01 -23.75 -5.58
C LEU A 54 -12.84 -22.76 -5.63
N ILE A 55 -13.09 -21.60 -5.02
CA ILE A 55 -12.10 -20.59 -4.61
C ILE A 55 -10.98 -21.27 -3.80
N ASN A 56 -9.72 -20.81 -3.91
CA ASN A 56 -8.63 -21.29 -3.06
C ASN A 56 -8.76 -20.70 -1.63
N ILE A 57 -9.80 -21.12 -0.91
CA ILE A 57 -10.10 -20.75 0.48
C ILE A 57 -8.88 -21.02 1.37
N GLY A 58 -8.16 -22.14 1.14
CA GLY A 58 -6.94 -22.46 1.88
C GLY A 58 -5.85 -21.40 1.72
N GLY A 59 -5.66 -20.87 0.51
CA GLY A 59 -4.75 -19.76 0.24
C GLY A 59 -5.21 -18.47 0.91
N MET A 60 -6.49 -18.13 0.82
CA MET A 60 -7.05 -16.92 1.44
C MET A 60 -6.91 -16.90 2.96
N ILE A 61 -7.06 -18.06 3.62
CA ILE A 61 -6.85 -18.20 5.08
C ILE A 61 -5.40 -17.89 5.47
N GLN A 62 -4.44 -18.21 4.60
CA GLN A 62 -3.01 -17.97 4.84
C GLN A 62 -2.59 -16.53 4.52
N GLY A 63 -3.35 -15.83 3.68
CA GLY A 63 -3.17 -14.43 3.38
C GLY A 63 -3.45 -14.10 1.91
N VAL A 64 -3.78 -12.83 1.64
CA VAL A 64 -4.03 -12.33 0.29
C VAL A 64 -3.37 -10.95 0.11
N ASN A 65 -2.74 -10.74 -1.04
CA ASN A 65 -2.14 -9.46 -1.40
C ASN A 65 -3.03 -8.74 -2.43
N TYR A 66 -3.67 -7.67 -2.00
CA TYR A 66 -4.56 -6.84 -2.82
C TYR A 66 -3.82 -5.69 -3.51
N ALA A 67 -2.55 -5.46 -3.18
CA ALA A 67 -1.79 -4.32 -3.69
C ALA A 67 -1.69 -4.38 -5.22
N SER A 68 -1.95 -3.24 -5.84
CA SER A 68 -1.81 -3.03 -7.27
C SER A 68 -0.76 -1.96 -7.53
N ALA A 69 0.09 -2.21 -8.51
CA ALA A 69 1.03 -1.20 -8.98
C ALA A 69 0.29 0.00 -9.56
N ALA A 70 0.92 1.18 -9.50
CA ALA A 70 0.31 2.47 -9.86
C ALA A 70 -0.91 2.90 -9.01
N ALA A 71 -1.44 2.07 -8.12
CA ALA A 71 -2.58 2.44 -7.30
C ALA A 71 -2.28 3.63 -6.39
N GLY A 72 -3.21 4.59 -6.37
CA GLY A 72 -3.30 5.62 -5.35
C GLY A 72 -4.46 5.40 -4.37
N ILE A 73 -4.50 6.27 -3.38
CA ILE A 73 -5.61 6.44 -2.46
C ILE A 73 -6.86 6.84 -3.25
N LEU A 74 -6.71 7.82 -4.16
CA LEU A 74 -7.77 8.21 -5.08
C LEU A 74 -7.79 7.28 -6.30
N SER A 75 -8.98 7.04 -6.84
CA SER A 75 -9.16 6.18 -8.02
C SER A 75 -8.59 6.76 -9.31
N SER A 76 -8.39 8.09 -9.38
CA SER A 76 -7.78 8.73 -10.54
C SER A 76 -6.25 8.64 -10.54
N SER A 77 -5.63 8.61 -9.36
CA SER A 77 -4.17 8.61 -9.19
C SER A 77 -3.54 7.38 -9.83
N GLY A 78 -2.62 7.59 -10.77
CA GLY A 78 -1.88 6.52 -11.46
C GLY A 78 -2.60 5.95 -12.69
N SER A 79 -3.75 6.49 -13.10
CA SER A 79 -4.45 6.08 -14.32
C SER A 79 -3.61 6.25 -15.58
N GLU A 80 -2.70 7.22 -15.59
CA GLU A 80 -1.73 7.47 -16.66
C GLU A 80 -0.71 6.34 -16.83
N LEU A 81 -0.55 5.49 -15.81
CA LEU A 81 0.35 4.34 -15.81
C LEU A 81 -0.37 3.05 -16.25
N GLY A 82 -1.66 3.15 -16.59
CA GLY A 82 -2.51 2.05 -17.06
C GLY A 82 -3.54 1.58 -16.04
N MET A 83 -4.06 0.38 -16.28
CA MET A 83 -5.06 -0.24 -15.41
C MET A 83 -4.45 -0.57 -14.04
N HIS A 84 -5.11 -0.12 -12.99
CA HIS A 84 -4.71 -0.37 -11.61
C HIS A 84 -5.96 -0.55 -10.72
N VAL A 85 -5.76 -0.99 -9.49
CA VAL A 85 -6.82 -1.19 -8.48
C VAL A 85 -6.60 -0.18 -7.36
N SER A 86 -7.45 0.84 -7.25
CA SER A 86 -7.33 1.90 -6.24
C SER A 86 -7.53 1.39 -4.81
N LEU A 87 -7.20 2.20 -3.79
CA LEU A 87 -7.41 1.80 -2.38
C LEU A 87 -8.84 1.31 -2.11
N THR A 88 -9.85 2.08 -2.52
CA THR A 88 -11.27 1.70 -2.36
C THR A 88 -11.59 0.37 -3.04
N GLN A 89 -11.06 0.14 -4.24
CA GLN A 89 -11.26 -1.13 -4.94
C GLN A 89 -10.53 -2.29 -4.25
N GLN A 90 -9.34 -2.05 -3.67
CA GLN A 90 -8.62 -3.06 -2.88
C GLN A 90 -9.40 -3.41 -1.61
N VAL A 91 -10.00 -2.42 -0.93
CA VAL A 91 -10.88 -2.69 0.23
C VAL A 91 -12.14 -3.46 -0.18
N GLN A 92 -12.74 -3.17 -1.34
CA GLN A 92 -13.83 -3.98 -1.86
C GLN A 92 -13.43 -5.44 -2.08
N GLN A 93 -12.22 -5.71 -2.58
CA GLN A 93 -11.72 -7.07 -2.74
C GLN A 93 -11.51 -7.79 -1.39
N VAL A 94 -11.18 -7.04 -0.33
CA VAL A 94 -11.14 -7.57 1.04
C VAL A 94 -12.54 -7.95 1.50
N GLU A 95 -13.56 -7.12 1.25
CA GLU A 95 -14.96 -7.42 1.55
C GLU A 95 -15.42 -8.68 0.80
N ASP A 96 -15.13 -8.79 -0.50
CA ASP A 96 -15.42 -9.99 -1.29
C ASP A 96 -14.77 -11.24 -0.68
N THR A 97 -13.54 -11.10 -0.17
CA THR A 97 -12.81 -12.19 0.49
C THR A 97 -13.45 -12.55 1.83
N TYR A 98 -13.93 -11.57 2.59
CA TYR A 98 -14.68 -11.80 3.83
C TYR A 98 -15.94 -12.63 3.55
N GLU A 99 -16.74 -12.22 2.56
CA GLU A 99 -17.98 -12.92 2.19
C GLU A 99 -17.70 -14.37 1.75
N GLN A 100 -16.68 -14.57 0.92
CA GLN A 100 -16.28 -15.91 0.47
C GLN A 100 -15.85 -16.81 1.64
N LEU A 101 -15.07 -16.26 2.58
CA LEU A 101 -14.65 -16.99 3.77
C LEU A 101 -15.83 -17.26 4.72
N ALA A 102 -16.74 -16.31 4.90
CA ALA A 102 -17.95 -16.48 5.70
C ALA A 102 -18.85 -17.60 5.15
N LEU A 103 -19.00 -17.70 3.83
CA LEU A 103 -19.71 -18.81 3.17
C LEU A 103 -19.00 -20.16 3.37
N ALA A 104 -17.67 -20.18 3.35
CA ALA A 104 -16.89 -21.42 3.42
C ALA A 104 -16.64 -21.93 4.86
N LEU A 105 -16.42 -21.03 5.81
CA LEU A 105 -16.00 -21.33 7.18
C LEU A 105 -17.09 -21.05 8.22
N GLY A 106 -18.10 -20.25 7.86
CA GLY A 106 -19.09 -19.70 8.76
C GLY A 106 -18.66 -18.37 9.38
N GLU A 107 -19.65 -17.52 9.68
CA GLU A 107 -19.45 -16.14 10.15
C GLU A 107 -18.51 -16.04 11.35
N ALA A 108 -18.72 -16.85 12.39
CA ALA A 108 -17.93 -16.79 13.62
C ALA A 108 -16.44 -17.09 13.38
N ALA A 109 -16.13 -18.04 12.50
CA ALA A 109 -14.76 -18.40 12.16
C ALA A 109 -14.09 -17.31 11.33
N THR A 110 -14.82 -16.69 10.39
CA THR A 110 -14.32 -15.57 9.57
C THR A 110 -14.08 -14.32 10.40
N VAL A 111 -14.99 -13.97 11.32
CA VAL A 111 -14.80 -12.87 12.28
C VAL A 111 -13.52 -13.07 13.09
N ASP A 112 -13.32 -14.27 13.63
CA ASP A 112 -12.13 -14.60 14.41
C ASP A 112 -10.84 -14.53 13.57
N LEU A 113 -10.88 -15.02 12.33
CA LEU A 113 -9.77 -14.91 11.39
C LEU A 113 -9.40 -13.45 11.13
N PHE A 114 -10.35 -12.59 10.76
CA PHE A 114 -10.10 -11.18 10.44
C PHE A 114 -9.61 -10.37 11.65
N LYS A 115 -10.10 -10.67 12.86
CA LYS A 115 -9.60 -10.06 14.11
C LYS A 115 -8.15 -10.44 14.40
N ARG A 116 -7.75 -11.66 14.03
CA ARG A 116 -6.37 -12.16 14.26
C ARG A 116 -5.40 -11.71 13.18
N SER A 117 -5.85 -11.54 11.94
CA SER A 117 -5.08 -11.08 10.77
C SER A 117 -4.46 -9.71 10.96
N VAL A 118 -3.34 -9.48 10.25
CA VAL A 118 -2.64 -8.19 10.18
C VAL A 118 -2.78 -7.63 8.78
N PHE A 119 -3.30 -6.41 8.66
CA PHE A 119 -3.49 -5.71 7.39
C PHE A 119 -2.36 -4.69 7.20
N PHE A 120 -1.53 -4.91 6.19
CA PHE A 120 -0.44 -4.00 5.85
C PHE A 120 -0.86 -3.08 4.71
N VAL A 121 -0.95 -1.78 4.97
CA VAL A 121 -1.41 -0.76 4.01
C VAL A 121 -0.23 0.14 3.64
N SER A 122 0.15 0.11 2.37
CA SER A 122 1.23 0.91 1.79
C SER A 122 0.76 1.53 0.48
N ILE A 123 0.28 2.76 0.53
CA ILE A 123 -0.35 3.46 -0.59
C ILE A 123 -0.23 4.98 -0.40
N GLY A 124 -0.28 5.73 -1.50
CA GLY A 124 -0.25 7.20 -1.47
C GLY A 124 0.84 7.85 -2.32
N SER A 125 1.98 7.17 -2.57
CA SER A 125 3.06 7.74 -3.37
C SER A 125 2.60 8.14 -4.79
N ASN A 126 1.72 7.33 -5.40
CA ASN A 126 1.18 7.63 -6.72
C ASN A 126 0.25 8.85 -6.72
N ASP A 127 -0.40 9.19 -5.60
CA ASP A 127 -1.21 10.41 -5.49
C ASP A 127 -0.33 11.66 -5.56
N PHE A 128 0.86 11.64 -4.95
CA PHE A 128 1.83 12.74 -5.04
C PHE A 128 2.53 12.79 -6.40
N ILE A 129 2.87 11.63 -6.97
CA ILE A 129 3.37 11.57 -8.36
C ILE A 129 2.34 12.22 -9.28
N HIS A 130 1.09 11.78 -9.21
CA HIS A 130 0.00 12.32 -10.00
C HIS A 130 -0.21 13.81 -9.74
N TYR A 131 -0.20 14.26 -8.47
CA TYR A 131 -0.34 15.67 -8.11
C TYR A 131 0.72 16.56 -8.79
N TYR A 132 1.98 16.12 -8.86
CA TYR A 132 3.07 16.91 -9.44
C TYR A 132 3.35 16.64 -10.93
N LEU A 133 2.61 15.71 -11.55
CA LEU A 133 2.79 15.35 -12.96
C LEU A 133 2.24 16.45 -13.88
N ARG A 134 3.15 17.33 -14.34
CA ARG A 134 2.83 18.50 -15.17
C ARG A 134 2.16 18.08 -16.48
N ASN A 135 1.17 18.86 -16.91
CA ASN A 135 0.42 18.68 -18.17
C ASN A 135 -0.33 17.34 -18.31
N VAL A 136 -0.47 16.56 -17.25
CA VAL A 136 -1.20 15.28 -17.26
C VAL A 136 -2.38 15.32 -16.30
N SER A 137 -2.14 15.58 -15.01
CA SER A 137 -3.15 15.37 -13.97
C SER A 137 -4.09 16.56 -13.76
N GLY A 138 -3.61 17.80 -13.91
CA GLY A 138 -4.36 19.01 -13.62
C GLY A 138 -4.72 19.21 -12.15
N VAL A 139 -4.30 18.33 -11.23
CA VAL A 139 -4.74 18.31 -9.83
C VAL A 139 -4.36 19.60 -9.09
N GLN A 140 -3.18 20.17 -9.39
CA GLN A 140 -2.74 21.44 -8.82
C GLN A 140 -3.64 22.63 -9.20
N MET A 141 -4.47 22.52 -10.24
CA MET A 141 -5.43 23.55 -10.61
C MET A 141 -6.70 23.50 -9.74
N HIS A 142 -6.94 22.37 -9.07
CA HIS A 142 -8.16 22.11 -8.30
C HIS A 142 -7.94 22.10 -6.79
N TYR A 143 -6.72 21.79 -6.33
CA TYR A 143 -6.42 21.64 -4.91
C TYR A 143 -5.11 22.31 -4.53
N LEU A 144 -5.14 23.10 -3.45
CA LEU A 144 -3.94 23.47 -2.74
C LEU A 144 -3.31 22.24 -2.07
N PRO A 145 -1.99 22.21 -1.82
CA PRO A 145 -1.32 21.04 -1.26
C PRO A 145 -1.94 20.56 0.07
N TRP A 146 -2.31 21.48 0.96
CA TRP A 146 -2.92 21.15 2.25
C TRP A 146 -4.34 20.57 2.10
N GLU A 147 -5.14 21.07 1.14
CA GLU A 147 -6.47 20.54 0.83
C GLU A 147 -6.37 19.12 0.28
N PHE A 148 -5.39 18.89 -0.60
CA PHE A 148 -5.10 17.59 -1.16
C PHE A 148 -4.68 16.60 -0.05
N ASN A 149 -3.77 16.99 0.84
CA ASN A 149 -3.39 16.17 1.99
C ASN A 149 -4.58 15.80 2.88
N GLN A 150 -5.47 16.76 3.17
CA GLN A 150 -6.69 16.49 3.94
C GLN A 150 -7.63 15.53 3.23
N LEU A 151 -7.81 15.68 1.91
CA LEU A 151 -8.60 14.76 1.09
C LEU A 151 -8.05 13.33 1.20
N LEU A 152 -6.74 13.15 1.01
CA LEU A 152 -6.11 11.84 1.07
C LEU A 152 -6.21 11.20 2.46
N VAL A 153 -5.94 11.95 3.53
CA VAL A 153 -6.04 11.44 4.91
C VAL A 153 -7.47 11.03 5.24
N ASN A 154 -8.47 11.81 4.79
CA ASN A 154 -9.88 11.47 5.00
C ASN A 154 -10.29 10.23 4.22
N ALA A 155 -9.82 10.07 2.98
CA ALA A 155 -10.05 8.87 2.20
C ALA A 155 -9.46 7.63 2.89
N VAL A 156 -8.20 7.69 3.36
CA VAL A 156 -7.60 6.58 4.12
C VAL A 156 -8.39 6.29 5.39
N ARG A 157 -8.79 7.32 6.15
CA ARG A 157 -9.61 7.15 7.37
C ARG A 157 -10.90 6.38 7.07
N GLN A 158 -11.56 6.72 5.96
CA GLN A 158 -12.79 6.06 5.56
C GLN A 158 -12.55 4.59 5.22
N GLU A 159 -11.49 4.27 4.49
CA GLU A 159 -11.17 2.88 4.12
C GLU A 159 -10.72 2.04 5.32
N ILE A 160 -9.96 2.61 6.26
CA ILE A 160 -9.67 1.95 7.54
C ILE A 160 -10.95 1.70 8.35
N LYS A 161 -11.93 2.61 8.28
CA LYS A 161 -13.25 2.41 8.90
C LYS A 161 -14.02 1.28 8.23
N ASN A 162 -14.00 1.19 6.89
CA ASN A 162 -14.64 0.10 6.15
C ASN A 162 -14.05 -1.26 6.56
N LEU A 163 -12.72 -1.37 6.59
CA LEU A 163 -12.02 -2.55 7.08
C LEU A 163 -12.40 -2.89 8.54
N TYR A 164 -12.47 -1.88 9.41
CA TYR A 164 -12.88 -2.07 10.79
C TYR A 164 -14.32 -2.62 10.90
N ASN A 165 -15.24 -2.16 10.05
CA ASN A 165 -16.62 -2.64 10.04
C ASN A 165 -16.73 -4.13 9.69
N ILE A 166 -15.79 -4.66 8.90
CA ILE A 166 -15.69 -6.10 8.57
C ILE A 166 -14.70 -6.86 9.46
N ASN A 167 -14.61 -6.45 10.73
CA ASN A 167 -13.86 -7.14 11.79
C ASN A 167 -12.32 -7.08 11.69
N VAL A 168 -11.73 -6.27 10.80
CA VAL A 168 -10.29 -6.00 10.84
C VAL A 168 -9.95 -5.21 12.10
N ARG A 169 -8.94 -5.66 12.84
CA ARG A 169 -8.49 -5.00 14.09
C ARG A 169 -7.05 -4.57 14.10
N LYS A 170 -6.18 -5.18 13.30
CA LYS A 170 -4.74 -4.89 13.30
C LYS A 170 -4.33 -4.34 11.96
N VAL A 171 -3.95 -3.07 11.92
CA VAL A 171 -3.50 -2.39 10.71
C VAL A 171 -2.08 -1.87 10.93
N VAL A 172 -1.18 -2.17 10.00
CA VAL A 172 0.10 -1.47 9.85
C VAL A 172 -0.08 -0.48 8.71
N LEU A 173 0.06 0.81 9.03
CA LEU A 173 -0.12 1.90 8.08
C LEU A 173 1.24 2.53 7.80
N MET A 174 1.74 2.33 6.58
CA MET A 174 3.00 2.88 6.14
C MET A 174 2.84 4.37 5.83
N GLY A 175 3.66 5.21 6.46
CA GLY A 175 3.92 6.56 5.97
C GLY A 175 4.63 6.51 4.62
N LEU A 176 4.59 7.62 3.90
CA LEU A 176 5.28 7.75 2.62
C LEU A 176 6.77 8.00 2.82
N PRO A 177 7.64 7.40 1.99
CA PRO A 177 9.05 7.78 1.91
C PRO A 177 9.19 9.21 1.34
N PRO A 178 10.40 9.81 1.34
CA PRO A 178 10.63 11.12 0.72
C PRO A 178 10.49 11.03 -0.80
N VAL A 179 9.27 11.22 -1.30
CA VAL A 179 8.92 11.10 -2.72
C VAL A 179 9.74 12.04 -3.61
N GLY A 180 10.09 13.23 -3.10
CA GLY A 180 10.95 14.20 -3.79
C GLY A 180 12.39 13.73 -4.00
N CYS A 181 12.81 12.62 -3.38
CA CYS A 181 14.10 11.96 -3.64
C CYS A 181 14.02 10.91 -4.76
N ALA A 182 12.83 10.61 -5.31
CA ALA A 182 12.70 9.60 -6.35
C ALA A 182 13.42 10.05 -7.64
N PRO A 183 14.14 9.15 -8.35
CA PRO A 183 14.92 9.51 -9.55
C PRO A 183 14.13 10.29 -10.62
N HIS A 184 12.84 9.99 -10.78
CA HIS A 184 11.97 10.73 -11.69
C HIS A 184 11.90 12.23 -11.34
N PHE A 185 11.67 12.57 -10.07
CA PHE A 185 11.61 13.96 -9.62
C PHE A 185 12.97 14.65 -9.65
N LEU A 186 14.05 13.93 -9.31
CA LEU A 186 15.40 14.48 -9.42
C LEU A 186 15.71 14.89 -10.87
N SER A 187 15.34 14.03 -11.83
CA SER A 187 15.49 14.30 -13.26
C SER A 187 14.62 15.47 -13.72
N ASP A 188 13.33 15.45 -13.42
CA ASP A 188 12.36 16.46 -13.89
C ASP A 188 12.65 17.87 -13.36
N TYR A 189 13.22 17.96 -12.16
CA TYR A 189 13.58 19.22 -11.51
C TYR A 189 15.05 19.59 -11.69
N GLY A 190 15.82 18.80 -12.44
CA GLY A 190 17.20 19.12 -12.82
C GLY A 190 18.21 19.09 -11.67
N SER A 191 17.97 18.25 -10.65
CA SER A 191 18.90 18.09 -9.52
C SER A 191 20.27 17.57 -10.00
N GLN A 192 21.34 18.31 -9.70
CA GLN A 192 22.69 18.03 -10.20
C GLN A 192 23.53 17.17 -9.26
N ASN A 193 23.25 17.26 -7.96
CA ASN A 193 23.98 16.60 -6.87
C ASN A 193 23.16 15.48 -6.21
N GLY A 194 21.96 15.19 -6.73
CA GLY A 194 21.04 14.21 -6.13
C GLY A 194 20.31 14.74 -4.90
N GLU A 195 20.35 16.04 -4.63
CA GLU A 195 19.52 16.66 -3.59
C GLU A 195 18.03 16.49 -3.91
N CYS A 196 17.27 16.11 -2.89
CA CYS A 196 15.85 15.89 -3.00
C CYS A 196 15.10 17.20 -3.21
N ILE A 197 13.89 17.09 -3.77
CA ILE A 197 13.04 18.25 -4.02
C ILE A 197 12.25 18.60 -2.76
N ASP A 198 12.79 19.52 -1.94
CA ASP A 198 12.27 19.86 -0.61
C ASP A 198 10.79 20.22 -0.59
N TYR A 199 10.33 21.02 -1.56
CA TYR A 199 8.94 21.45 -1.55
C TYR A 199 7.96 20.29 -1.75
N ILE A 200 8.36 19.22 -2.47
CA ILE A 200 7.56 17.98 -2.59
C ILE A 200 7.60 17.24 -1.25
N ASN A 201 8.79 17.09 -0.67
CA ASN A 201 8.97 16.39 0.59
C ASN A 201 8.22 17.06 1.75
N ASN A 202 8.17 18.40 1.81
CA ASN A 202 7.42 19.13 2.83
C ASN A 202 5.93 18.78 2.80
N VAL A 203 5.32 18.67 1.61
CA VAL A 203 3.92 18.27 1.47
C VAL A 203 3.72 16.80 1.87
N VAL A 204 4.68 15.92 1.57
CA VAL A 204 4.66 14.53 2.02
C VAL A 204 4.78 14.41 3.55
N ILE A 205 5.62 15.23 4.18
CA ILE A 205 5.77 15.31 5.65
C ILE A 205 4.44 15.71 6.29
N GLU A 206 3.76 16.72 5.74
CA GLU A 206 2.43 17.13 6.20
C GLU A 206 1.39 16.01 6.09
N PHE A 207 1.38 15.26 4.97
CA PHE A 207 0.51 14.09 4.82
C PHE A 207 0.82 13.02 5.86
N ASN A 208 2.10 12.69 6.06
CA ASN A 208 2.55 11.71 7.03
C ASN A 208 2.15 12.09 8.46
N TYR A 209 2.28 13.37 8.83
CA TYR A 209 1.79 13.90 10.11
C TYR A 209 0.27 13.71 10.24
N GLY A 210 -0.49 14.08 9.20
CA GLY A 210 -1.94 13.88 9.16
C GLY A 210 -2.35 12.41 9.32
N LEU A 211 -1.62 11.49 8.67
CA LEU A 211 -1.87 10.06 8.74
C LEU A 211 -1.60 9.49 10.14
N ARG A 212 -0.52 9.91 10.79
CA ARG A 212 -0.16 9.53 12.17
C ARG A 212 -1.18 10.07 13.18
N TYR A 213 -1.59 11.33 13.02
CA TYR A 213 -2.62 11.95 13.85
C TYR A 213 -3.97 11.23 13.68
N MET A 214 -4.39 10.98 12.43
CA MET A 214 -5.62 10.25 12.11
C MET A 214 -5.63 8.86 12.76
N SER A 215 -4.50 8.14 12.70
CA SER A 215 -4.34 6.82 13.33
C SER A 215 -4.57 6.87 14.84
N SER A 216 -3.99 7.87 15.51
CA SER A 216 -4.13 8.07 16.95
C SER A 216 -5.58 8.37 17.34
N GLU A 217 -6.25 9.24 16.57
CA GLU A 217 -7.66 9.57 16.79
C GLU A 217 -8.59 8.39 16.49
N PHE A 218 -8.26 7.57 15.48
CA PHE A 218 -9.02 6.36 15.15
C PHE A 218 -8.98 5.36 16.30
N ILE A 219 -7.80 5.09 16.87
CA ILE A 219 -7.64 4.19 18.03
C ILE A 219 -8.45 4.69 19.24
N ARG A 220 -8.47 6.01 19.49
CA ARG A 220 -9.27 6.59 20.57
C ARG A 220 -10.77 6.42 20.35
N GLN A 221 -11.23 6.51 19.10
CA GLN A 221 -12.63 6.33 18.75
C GLN A 221 -13.07 4.86 18.72
N TYR A 222 -12.16 3.93 18.40
CA TYR A 222 -12.41 2.51 18.26
C TYR A 222 -11.42 1.71 19.15
N PRO A 223 -11.69 1.53 20.45
CA PRO A 223 -10.71 1.04 21.43
C PRO A 223 -10.23 -0.41 21.22
N ASP A 224 -10.95 -1.21 20.44
CA ASP A 224 -10.54 -2.57 20.05
C ASP A 224 -9.70 -2.59 18.75
N SER A 225 -9.52 -1.45 18.09
CA SER A 225 -8.61 -1.29 16.95
C SER A 225 -7.15 -1.11 17.39
N MET A 226 -6.24 -1.59 16.56
CA MET A 226 -4.80 -1.44 16.70
C MET A 226 -4.25 -0.94 15.37
N ILE A 227 -3.70 0.28 15.38
CA ILE A 227 -3.02 0.85 14.21
C ILE A 227 -1.57 1.13 14.59
N SER A 228 -0.64 0.51 13.88
CA SER A 228 0.79 0.82 13.98
C SER A 228 1.19 1.67 12.78
N TYR A 229 1.56 2.92 13.04
CA TYR A 229 2.13 3.80 12.03
C TYR A 229 3.62 3.51 11.86
N CYS A 230 4.06 3.27 10.63
CA CYS A 230 5.46 3.07 10.29
C CYS A 230 6.01 4.32 9.61
N ASP A 231 7.01 4.97 10.22
CA ASP A 231 7.63 6.18 9.69
C ASP A 231 8.68 5.85 8.61
N THR A 232 8.20 5.56 7.41
CA THR A 232 9.07 5.26 6.27
C THR A 232 9.89 6.47 5.84
N PHE A 233 9.43 7.69 6.14
CA PHE A 233 10.15 8.90 5.78
C PHE A 233 11.45 9.01 6.57
N GLU A 234 11.36 8.94 7.90
CA GLU A 234 12.51 8.97 8.80
C GLU A 234 13.48 7.82 8.48
N GLY A 235 12.96 6.59 8.33
CA GLY A 235 13.80 5.44 8.00
C GLY A 235 14.52 5.58 6.65
N SER A 236 13.89 6.19 5.65
CA SER A 236 14.53 6.43 4.35
C SER A 236 15.59 7.53 4.44
N VAL A 237 15.32 8.60 5.18
CA VAL A 237 16.29 9.69 5.40
C VAL A 237 17.52 9.18 6.13
N ASP A 238 17.35 8.37 7.18
CA ASP A 238 18.47 7.77 7.91
C ASP A 238 19.36 6.92 7.01
N ILE A 239 18.77 6.13 6.10
CA ILE A 239 19.53 5.38 5.08
C ILE A 239 20.30 6.31 4.14
N LEU A 240 19.65 7.39 3.66
CA LEU A 240 20.25 8.33 2.72
C LEU A 240 21.41 9.12 3.33
N GLU A 241 21.32 9.46 4.61
CA GLU A 241 22.33 10.24 5.35
C GLU A 241 23.45 9.37 5.93
N ASN A 242 23.16 8.09 6.24
CA ASN A 242 24.10 7.16 6.88
C ASN A 242 24.40 5.94 6.01
N ARG A 243 24.58 6.14 4.70
CA ARG A 243 24.71 5.06 3.68
C ARG A 243 25.70 3.97 4.08
N ASP A 244 26.88 4.35 4.56
CA ASP A 244 27.94 3.44 5.00
C ASP A 244 27.51 2.41 6.07
N ARG A 245 26.42 2.68 6.81
CA ARG A 245 25.87 1.73 7.80
C ARG A 245 24.96 0.66 7.17
N TYR A 246 24.42 0.95 6.00
CA TYR A 246 23.39 0.14 5.32
C TYR A 246 23.92 -0.58 4.08
N GLY A 247 25.16 -0.33 3.69
CA GLY A 247 25.84 -0.93 2.55
C GLY A 247 26.88 0.03 1.97
N GLU A 248 27.67 -0.47 1.04
CA GLU A 248 28.56 0.36 0.21
C GLU A 248 27.82 0.90 -1.02
#